data_AF-A0A963WCF9-F1
#
_entry.id   AF-A0A963WCF9-F1
#
_cell.length_a   1.000
_cell.length_b   1.000
_cell.length_c   1.000
_cell.angle_alpha   90.00
_cell.angle_beta   90.00
_cell.angle_gamma   90.00
#
_symmetry.space_group_name_H-M   'P 1'
#
loop_
_entity.id
_entity.type
_entity.pdbx_description
1 polymer ?
#
loop_
_entity_poly.entity_id
_entity_poly.type
_entity_poly.pdbx_seq_one_letter_code
_entity_poly.pdbx_strand_id
1 'polypeptide(L)'
;GPVHLSLAFNPSHLEIVNPVVEGSVRARLDRRGDDEGDSVLPVLVHGDAAFAGQGVVMETLAMSATRGYHTGGTVHIVINNQIGFTTSDPRDTRSTLYCTDVVKMVEAPVLHVNGDDPEAVVLCTQLALQYRQEFNKDVVIDIVCFRKLGHNEQDTPMLTQPLMYKRIGQHPGTRKLYADKLGAQGLGETLGDDMVAAYRAAMDAGRHTVDPVLTNFKSKYAVDWSPYLNTKWTDSAETAIPLTEWKRLAERITTVPEGFTVHALVKKVLEDRAAMGRGEVNVDWGMGEHMAFASLVASGFPVRLSGEDCGRGTFTHRHAVLHDQKREKWDEGIFVPLQHVSDKQAPFTVIDSLLSEEAVLGFEYGYASNDPNTLVIWEAQFGDFVNGAQVLIDQFIASGEVKWGRVNGLTLMLPHGYEGQGPEHSSARLERFMQLSA
;
A
#
# COMPACT_ATOMS: atom_id res chain seq x y z
N GLY A 1 25.47 -0.43 -6.67
CA GLY A 1 25.54 -1.80 -6.11
C GLY A 1 24.40 -2.62 -6.67
N PRO A 2 24.23 -3.88 -6.25
CA PRO A 2 23.05 -4.68 -6.61
C PRO A 2 21.76 -4.01 -6.13
N VAL A 3 20.68 -4.09 -6.91
CA VAL A 3 19.35 -3.59 -6.56
C VAL A 3 18.39 -4.75 -6.47
N HIS A 4 17.62 -4.84 -5.39
CA HIS A 4 16.58 -5.85 -5.23
C HIS A 4 15.30 -5.37 -5.93
N LEU A 5 14.84 -6.11 -6.93
CA LEU A 5 13.59 -5.86 -7.63
C LEU A 5 12.52 -6.84 -7.16
N SER A 6 11.34 -6.32 -6.82
CA SER A 6 10.17 -7.11 -6.47
C SER A 6 8.98 -6.61 -7.26
N LEU A 7 8.35 -7.50 -8.05
CA LEU A 7 7.09 -7.23 -8.70
C LEU A 7 5.96 -7.80 -7.83
N ALA A 8 4.95 -6.98 -7.53
CA ALA A 8 3.81 -7.41 -6.73
C ALA A 8 2.92 -8.37 -7.53
N PHE A 9 2.29 -9.31 -6.82
CA PHE A 9 1.17 -10.07 -7.39
C PHE A 9 -0.09 -9.19 -7.35
N ASN A 10 -0.92 -9.29 -8.39
CA ASN A 10 -2.15 -8.53 -8.50
C ASN A 10 -3.28 -9.36 -9.11
N PRO A 11 -4.54 -9.09 -8.76
CA PRO A 11 -5.69 -9.62 -9.48
C PRO A 11 -5.92 -8.84 -10.78
N SER A 12 -6.89 -9.28 -11.57
CA SER A 12 -7.34 -8.56 -12.77
C SER A 12 -8.10 -7.25 -12.48
N HIS A 13 -8.46 -6.98 -11.22
CA HIS A 13 -9.07 -5.72 -10.82
C HIS A 13 -7.97 -4.66 -10.89
N LEU A 14 -8.09 -3.73 -11.85
CA LEU A 14 -7.02 -2.78 -12.14
C LEU A 14 -6.84 -1.79 -10.99
N GLU A 15 -5.63 -1.26 -10.86
CA GLU A 15 -5.24 -0.24 -9.86
C GLU A 15 -5.31 -0.64 -8.38
N ILE A 16 -6.05 -1.69 -8.02
CA ILE A 16 -6.22 -2.12 -6.61
C ILE A 16 -4.91 -2.56 -5.94
N VAL A 17 -3.90 -2.91 -6.73
CA VAL A 17 -2.58 -3.29 -6.22
C VAL A 17 -1.74 -2.07 -5.81
N ASN A 18 -2.09 -0.86 -6.25
CA ASN A 18 -1.37 0.37 -5.95
C ASN A 18 -1.16 0.58 -4.45
N PRO A 19 -2.22 0.61 -3.60
CA PRO A 19 -2.03 0.77 -2.16
C PRO A 19 -1.28 -0.42 -1.53
N VAL A 20 -1.45 -1.63 -2.07
CA VAL A 20 -0.72 -2.83 -1.59
C VAL A 20 0.78 -2.68 -1.80
N VAL A 21 1.21 -2.10 -2.93
CA VAL A 21 2.62 -1.79 -3.19
C VAL A 21 3.12 -0.72 -2.23
N GLU A 22 2.35 0.35 -2.00
CA GLU A 22 2.74 1.42 -1.06
C GLU A 22 2.93 0.88 0.36
N GLY A 23 1.99 0.08 0.87
CA GLY A 23 2.14 -0.56 2.18
C GLY A 23 3.33 -1.52 2.24
N SER A 24 3.57 -2.25 1.16
CA SER A 24 4.75 -3.12 1.01
C SER A 24 6.06 -2.35 1.04
N VAL A 25 6.11 -1.16 0.44
CA VAL A 25 7.26 -0.26 0.48
C VAL A 25 7.43 0.32 1.87
N ARG A 26 6.35 0.79 2.50
CA ARG A 26 6.39 1.34 3.86
C ARG A 26 6.97 0.35 4.87
N ALA A 27 6.52 -0.90 4.85
CA ALA A 27 7.10 -1.94 5.73
C ALA A 27 8.61 -2.14 5.51
N ARG A 28 9.10 -1.99 4.26
CA ARG A 28 10.54 -2.09 3.97
C ARG A 28 11.32 -0.86 4.42
N LEU A 29 10.72 0.32 4.34
CA LEU A 29 11.29 1.57 4.85
C LEU A 29 11.41 1.52 6.37
N ASP A 30 10.33 1.15 7.06
CA ASP A 30 10.32 1.01 8.52
C ASP A 30 11.38 -0.02 8.99
N ARG A 31 11.49 -1.18 8.34
CA ARG A 31 12.55 -2.17 8.64
C ARG A 31 13.96 -1.61 8.50
N ARG A 32 14.15 -0.65 7.60
CA ARG A 32 15.44 -0.03 7.31
C ARG A 32 15.73 1.17 8.20
N GLY A 33 14.74 1.66 8.96
CA GLY A 33 14.83 2.92 9.69
C GLY A 33 14.98 4.11 8.74
N ASP A 34 14.26 4.08 7.62
CA ASP A 34 14.33 5.07 6.56
C ASP A 34 13.03 5.86 6.50
N ASP A 35 12.98 6.93 7.29
CA ASP A 35 11.78 7.76 7.45
C ASP A 35 11.53 8.68 6.24
N GLU A 36 12.56 8.99 5.46
CA GLU A 36 12.50 9.90 4.30
C GLU A 36 12.13 9.17 2.99
N GLY A 37 12.31 7.84 2.93
CA GLY A 37 11.93 7.04 1.78
C GLY A 37 13.02 6.90 0.70
N ASP A 38 14.29 7.06 1.06
CA ASP A 38 15.40 7.15 0.11
C ASP A 38 15.94 5.78 -0.36
N SER A 39 15.71 4.73 0.41
CA SER A 39 16.33 3.40 0.21
C SER A 39 15.42 2.39 -0.49
N VAL A 40 14.13 2.71 -0.65
CA VAL A 40 13.13 1.87 -1.34
C VAL A 40 12.29 2.77 -2.24
N LEU A 41 12.28 2.47 -3.54
CA LEU A 41 11.53 3.22 -4.55
C LEU A 41 10.24 2.46 -4.93
N PRO A 42 9.05 3.00 -4.63
CA PRO A 42 7.81 2.54 -5.23
C PRO A 42 7.75 2.96 -6.71
N VAL A 43 7.35 2.01 -7.57
CA VAL A 43 7.05 2.25 -8.98
C VAL A 43 5.70 1.63 -9.29
N LEU A 44 4.77 2.44 -9.78
CA LEU A 44 3.42 2.00 -10.16
C LEU A 44 3.24 2.16 -11.67
N VAL A 45 2.65 1.14 -12.31
CA VAL A 45 2.43 1.12 -13.75
C VAL A 45 0.94 1.01 -14.03
N HIS A 46 0.43 1.93 -14.84
CA HIS A 46 -0.99 2.13 -15.03
C HIS A 46 -1.38 2.04 -16.51
N GLY A 47 -2.63 1.66 -16.78
CA GLY A 47 -3.28 1.91 -18.07
C GLY A 47 -4.05 3.22 -18.05
N ASP A 48 -4.06 3.98 -19.14
CA ASP A 48 -4.64 5.34 -19.16
C ASP A 48 -6.13 5.40 -18.79
N ALA A 49 -6.91 4.39 -19.17
CA ALA A 49 -8.33 4.33 -18.83
C ALA A 49 -8.56 3.98 -17.34
N ALA A 50 -7.77 3.06 -16.80
CA ALA A 50 -7.89 2.63 -15.41
C ALA A 50 -7.38 3.71 -14.44
N PHE A 51 -6.26 4.36 -14.79
CA PHE A 51 -5.67 5.46 -14.01
C PHE A 51 -6.65 6.62 -13.80
N ALA A 52 -7.44 6.95 -14.82
CA ALA A 52 -8.44 8.02 -14.74
C ALA A 52 -9.79 7.57 -14.15
N GLY A 53 -10.07 6.26 -14.12
CA GLY A 53 -11.40 5.73 -13.88
C GLY A 53 -11.59 4.96 -12.58
N GLN A 54 -10.52 4.50 -11.93
CA GLN A 54 -10.61 3.74 -10.67
C GLN A 54 -10.40 4.66 -9.46
N GLY A 55 -11.36 4.66 -8.53
CA GLY A 55 -11.36 5.50 -7.32
C GLY A 55 -10.15 5.26 -6.42
N VAL A 56 -9.69 4.01 -6.31
CA VAL A 56 -8.50 3.65 -5.51
C VAL A 56 -7.22 4.39 -5.93
N VAL A 57 -7.12 4.86 -7.19
CA VAL A 57 -5.99 5.70 -7.62
C VAL A 57 -5.98 7.02 -6.86
N MET A 58 -7.13 7.69 -6.81
CA MET A 58 -7.33 8.95 -6.07
C MET A 58 -7.07 8.74 -4.58
N GLU A 59 -7.60 7.66 -4.00
CA GLU A 59 -7.39 7.34 -2.58
C GLU A 59 -5.90 7.06 -2.25
N THR A 60 -5.19 6.37 -3.14
CA THR A 60 -3.75 6.10 -2.97
C THR A 60 -2.93 7.39 -3.08
N LEU A 61 -3.24 8.27 -4.03
CA LEU A 61 -2.61 9.58 -4.13
C LEU A 61 -2.87 10.42 -2.88
N ALA A 62 -4.08 10.40 -2.32
CA ALA A 62 -4.41 11.11 -1.08
C ALA A 62 -3.55 10.67 0.11
N MET A 63 -3.05 9.43 0.11
CA MET A 63 -2.12 8.94 1.14
C MET A 63 -0.67 9.42 0.96
N SER A 64 -0.27 9.81 -0.26
CA SER A 64 1.15 10.03 -0.66
C SER A 64 1.97 10.91 0.28
N ALA A 65 1.37 11.93 0.90
CA ALA A 65 2.04 12.86 1.80
C ALA A 65 1.59 12.76 3.28
N THR A 66 0.74 11.79 3.62
CA THR A 66 0.24 11.63 4.99
C THR A 66 1.22 10.86 5.87
N ARG A 67 1.43 11.33 7.11
CA ARG A 67 2.48 10.81 8.02
C ARG A 67 2.51 9.28 8.18
N GLY A 68 1.33 8.64 8.22
CA GLY A 68 1.19 7.20 8.47
C GLY A 68 1.38 6.31 7.25
N TYR A 69 1.40 6.91 6.05
CA TYR A 69 1.36 6.22 4.77
C TYR A 69 2.42 6.67 3.76
N HIS A 70 3.08 7.80 3.99
CA HIS A 70 4.13 8.34 3.13
C HIS A 70 5.28 7.33 2.89
N THR A 71 5.74 7.27 1.64
CA THR A 71 6.77 6.33 1.13
C THR A 71 7.93 7.03 0.40
N GLY A 72 8.10 8.34 0.57
CA GLY A 72 9.14 9.12 -0.13
C GLY A 72 8.78 9.50 -1.57
N GLY A 73 7.49 9.41 -1.93
CA GLY A 73 6.99 9.69 -3.28
C GLY A 73 7.15 8.52 -4.25
N THR A 74 6.20 8.41 -5.17
CA THR A 74 6.08 7.30 -6.12
C THR A 74 6.35 7.72 -7.56
N VAL A 75 7.09 6.88 -8.30
CA VAL A 75 7.23 7.06 -9.75
C VAL A 75 6.11 6.31 -10.44
N HIS A 76 5.20 7.06 -11.07
CA HIS A 76 4.09 6.52 -11.83
C HIS A 76 4.43 6.49 -13.32
N ILE A 77 4.18 5.35 -13.96
CA ILE A 77 4.34 5.19 -15.41
C ILE A 77 2.96 4.86 -15.98
N VAL A 78 2.39 5.77 -16.76
CA VAL A 78 1.14 5.53 -17.47
C VAL A 78 1.45 5.07 -18.88
N ILE A 79 1.04 3.85 -19.21
CA ILE A 79 1.09 3.31 -20.57
C ILE A 79 -0.16 3.78 -21.31
N ASN A 80 -0.08 5.00 -21.84
CA ASN A 80 -1.19 5.68 -22.49
C ASN A 80 -1.29 5.28 -23.95
N ASN A 81 -1.89 4.12 -24.18
CA ASN A 81 -2.13 3.60 -25.52
C ASN A 81 -3.40 4.18 -26.18
N GLN A 82 -4.06 5.13 -25.50
CA GLN A 82 -5.21 5.91 -25.95
C GLN A 82 -6.50 5.07 -26.13
N ILE A 83 -6.59 3.89 -25.52
CA ILE A 83 -7.76 3.01 -25.63
C ILE A 83 -7.91 2.02 -24.45
N GLY A 84 -9.00 2.16 -23.70
CA GLY A 84 -9.42 1.19 -22.69
C GLY A 84 -10.36 0.14 -23.29
N PHE A 85 -9.89 -1.10 -23.48
CA PHE A 85 -10.63 -2.15 -24.19
C PHE A 85 -11.08 -1.69 -25.59
N THR A 86 -12.34 -1.29 -25.77
CA THR A 86 -12.94 -0.74 -27.00
C THR A 86 -13.35 0.73 -26.84
N THR A 87 -13.06 1.38 -25.72
CA THR A 87 -13.43 2.77 -25.44
C THR A 87 -12.22 3.67 -25.67
N SER A 88 -12.28 4.50 -26.71
CA SER A 88 -11.18 5.40 -27.11
C SER A 88 -11.61 6.86 -27.26
N ASP A 89 -12.92 7.14 -27.25
CA ASP A 89 -13.39 8.54 -27.29
C ASP A 89 -13.07 9.19 -25.95
N PRO A 90 -12.27 10.27 -25.91
CA PRO A 90 -11.90 10.91 -24.65
C PRO A 90 -13.13 11.33 -23.82
N ARG A 91 -14.24 11.68 -24.47
CA ARG A 91 -15.50 12.08 -23.82
C ARG A 91 -16.20 10.94 -23.08
N ASP A 92 -15.87 9.69 -23.40
CA ASP A 92 -16.40 8.50 -22.74
C ASP A 92 -15.45 7.96 -21.66
N THR A 93 -14.15 8.28 -21.73
CA THR A 93 -13.13 7.71 -20.83
C THR A 93 -12.81 8.58 -19.62
N ARG A 94 -12.96 9.90 -19.74
CA ARG A 94 -12.58 10.87 -18.69
C ARG A 94 -13.23 12.23 -18.92
N SER A 95 -13.25 13.07 -17.88
CA SER A 95 -13.85 14.42 -17.90
C SER A 95 -12.83 15.56 -18.05
N THR A 96 -11.58 15.23 -18.36
CA THR A 96 -10.46 16.18 -18.44
C THR A 96 -9.62 15.89 -19.70
N LEU A 97 -8.58 16.69 -19.95
CA LEU A 97 -7.77 16.54 -21.17
C LEU A 97 -6.84 15.33 -21.09
N TYR A 98 -6.13 15.17 -19.97
CA TYR A 98 -5.11 14.13 -19.81
C TYR A 98 -5.58 13.02 -18.89
N CYS A 99 -5.14 11.79 -19.17
CA CYS A 99 -5.37 10.64 -18.28
C CYS A 99 -4.78 10.83 -16.89
N THR A 100 -3.74 11.66 -16.80
CA THR A 100 -3.01 11.95 -15.59
C THR A 100 -3.58 13.08 -14.75
N ASP A 101 -4.66 13.75 -15.17
CA ASP A 101 -5.17 14.92 -14.45
C ASP A 101 -5.62 14.60 -13.01
N VAL A 102 -5.86 13.32 -12.68
CA VAL A 102 -6.12 12.86 -11.31
C VAL A 102 -5.00 13.25 -10.33
N VAL A 103 -3.73 13.26 -10.76
CA VAL A 103 -2.59 13.55 -9.87
C VAL A 103 -2.46 15.03 -9.51
N LYS A 104 -3.19 15.91 -10.19
CA LYS A 104 -3.22 17.35 -9.87
C LYS A 104 -3.75 17.61 -8.46
N MET A 105 -4.53 16.69 -7.89
CA MET A 105 -5.03 16.78 -6.52
C MET A 105 -3.92 16.83 -5.45
N VAL A 106 -2.74 16.29 -5.77
CA VAL A 106 -1.54 16.29 -4.91
C VAL A 106 -0.41 17.13 -5.50
N GLU A 107 -0.71 17.93 -6.53
CA GLU A 107 0.25 18.82 -7.19
C GLU A 107 1.49 18.09 -7.75
N ALA A 108 1.36 16.80 -8.09
CA ALA A 108 2.45 16.02 -8.67
C ALA A 108 2.74 16.45 -10.12
N PRO A 109 4.01 16.61 -10.52
CA PRO A 109 4.36 16.92 -11.90
C PRO A 109 4.09 15.74 -12.83
N VAL A 110 3.73 16.08 -14.08
CA VAL A 110 3.51 15.12 -15.15
C VAL A 110 4.44 15.43 -16.33
N LEU A 111 5.19 14.42 -16.76
CA LEU A 111 6.00 14.45 -17.97
C LEU A 111 5.29 13.66 -19.07
N HIS A 112 4.64 14.38 -19.99
CA HIS A 112 4.04 13.77 -21.18
C HIS A 112 5.13 13.57 -22.25
N VAL A 113 5.28 12.34 -22.73
CA VAL A 113 6.34 11.98 -23.66
C VAL A 113 5.82 11.08 -24.78
N ASN A 114 6.29 11.34 -26.00
CA ASN A 114 5.96 10.50 -27.15
C ASN A 114 6.68 9.15 -27.04
N GLY A 115 5.93 8.06 -27.00
CA GLY A 115 6.48 6.70 -26.93
C GLY A 115 7.29 6.29 -28.17
N ASP A 116 7.12 6.98 -29.31
CA ASP A 116 7.95 6.79 -30.51
C ASP A 116 9.32 7.50 -30.45
N ASP A 117 9.63 8.22 -29.37
CA ASP A 117 10.96 8.77 -29.09
C ASP A 117 11.58 8.15 -27.83
N PRO A 118 12.26 6.99 -27.94
CA PRO A 118 12.85 6.30 -26.79
C PRO A 118 13.91 7.13 -26.04
N GLU A 119 14.63 8.03 -26.72
CA GLU A 119 15.61 8.90 -26.06
C GLU A 119 14.90 9.90 -25.14
N ALA A 120 13.80 10.49 -25.61
CA ALA A 120 12.98 11.37 -24.79
C ALA A 120 12.33 10.64 -23.60
N VAL A 121 11.87 9.39 -23.80
CA VAL A 121 11.33 8.56 -22.70
C VAL A 121 12.39 8.32 -21.62
N VAL A 122 13.63 8.01 -22.02
CA VAL A 122 14.75 7.86 -21.08
C VAL A 122 15.04 9.18 -20.35
N LEU A 123 15.05 10.31 -21.05
CA LEU A 123 15.25 11.63 -20.44
C LEU A 123 14.15 11.95 -19.42
N CYS A 124 12.87 11.75 -19.76
CA CYS A 124 11.75 11.94 -18.84
C CYS A 124 11.85 11.02 -17.62
N THR A 125 12.30 9.77 -17.80
CA THR A 125 12.52 8.83 -16.70
C THR A 125 13.63 9.31 -15.76
N GLN A 126 14.74 9.83 -16.30
CA GLN A 126 15.82 10.41 -15.50
C GLN A 126 15.35 11.64 -14.72
N LEU A 127 14.61 12.54 -15.37
CA LEU A 127 14.05 13.74 -14.72
C LEU A 127 13.04 13.38 -13.62
N ALA A 128 12.17 12.40 -13.86
CA ALA A 128 11.23 11.92 -12.86
C ALA A 128 11.96 11.35 -11.63
N LEU A 129 12.97 10.50 -11.85
CA LEU A 129 13.76 9.95 -10.75
C LEU A 129 14.50 11.04 -9.97
N GLN A 130 15.08 12.03 -10.66
CA GLN A 130 15.73 13.18 -10.01
C GLN A 130 14.73 14.01 -9.20
N TYR A 131 13.54 14.28 -9.74
CA TYR A 131 12.48 14.98 -9.01
C TYR A 131 12.07 14.20 -7.75
N ARG A 132 11.81 12.90 -7.86
CA ARG A 132 11.43 12.07 -6.72
C ARG A 132 12.53 12.06 -5.66
N GLN A 133 13.80 11.95 -6.06
CA GLN A 133 14.94 11.95 -5.14
C GLN A 133 15.18 13.30 -4.46
N GLU A 134 14.92 14.42 -5.15
CA GLU A 134 15.13 15.76 -4.61
C GLU A 134 13.98 16.21 -3.70
N PHE A 135 12.74 15.83 -4.03
CA PHE A 135 11.54 16.37 -3.39
C PHE A 135 10.74 15.35 -2.58
N ASN A 136 11.06 14.06 -2.64
CA ASN A 136 10.34 12.95 -1.99
C ASN A 136 8.83 13.00 -2.27
N LYS A 137 8.46 13.26 -3.53
CA LYS A 137 7.07 13.44 -4.00
C LYS A 137 6.77 12.61 -5.23
N ASP A 138 5.50 12.28 -5.39
CA ASP A 138 4.99 11.57 -6.56
C ASP A 138 5.30 12.32 -7.85
N VAL A 139 5.60 11.57 -8.91
CA VAL A 139 5.86 12.08 -10.26
C VAL A 139 5.37 11.11 -11.30
N VAL A 140 4.76 11.64 -12.36
CA VAL A 140 4.15 10.83 -13.40
C VAL A 140 4.86 10.99 -14.73
N ILE A 141 5.07 9.86 -15.41
CA ILE A 141 5.49 9.81 -16.80
C ILE A 141 4.31 9.28 -17.61
N ASP A 142 3.71 10.14 -18.44
CA ASP A 142 2.66 9.77 -19.39
C ASP A 142 3.30 9.40 -20.72
N ILE A 143 3.48 8.10 -20.97
CA ILE A 143 4.05 7.59 -22.20
C ILE A 143 2.91 7.44 -23.21
N VAL A 144 2.76 8.45 -24.07
CA VAL A 144 1.74 8.45 -25.13
C VAL A 144 2.19 7.51 -26.25
N CYS A 145 1.54 6.36 -26.34
CA CYS A 145 1.86 5.30 -27.28
C CYS A 145 0.59 4.79 -27.98
N PHE A 146 0.64 3.58 -28.54
CA PHE A 146 -0.50 2.93 -29.19
C PHE A 146 -0.52 1.43 -28.91
N ARG A 147 -1.70 0.81 -28.98
CA ARG A 147 -1.85 -0.65 -28.88
C ARG A 147 -1.85 -1.27 -30.28
N LYS A 148 -0.85 -2.11 -30.56
CA LYS A 148 -0.66 -2.69 -31.91
C LYS A 148 -1.79 -3.64 -32.33
N LEU A 149 -2.29 -4.43 -31.38
CA LEU A 149 -3.32 -5.46 -31.58
C LEU A 149 -4.60 -5.10 -30.80
N GLY A 150 -5.58 -6.01 -30.77
CA GLY A 150 -6.77 -5.89 -29.93
C GLY A 150 -6.46 -5.80 -28.43
N HIS A 151 -7.48 -5.70 -27.59
CA HIS A 151 -7.26 -5.64 -26.13
C HIS A 151 -6.56 -6.91 -25.62
N ASN A 152 -6.89 -8.04 -26.23
CA ASN A 152 -6.06 -9.23 -26.28
C ASN A 152 -5.72 -9.54 -27.75
N GLU A 153 -4.79 -10.45 -27.98
CA GLU A 153 -4.25 -10.75 -29.32
C GLU A 153 -5.28 -11.40 -30.27
N GLN A 154 -6.38 -11.92 -29.74
CA GLN A 154 -7.45 -12.55 -30.51
C GLN A 154 -8.62 -11.59 -30.81
N ASP A 155 -8.66 -10.44 -30.14
CA ASP A 155 -9.71 -9.44 -30.28
C ASP A 155 -9.53 -8.62 -31.57
N THR A 156 -10.64 -8.18 -32.17
CA THR A 156 -10.67 -7.45 -33.45
C THR A 156 -11.01 -5.97 -33.21
N PRO A 157 -10.02 -5.10 -33.02
CA PRO A 157 -10.26 -3.71 -32.62
C PRO A 157 -10.84 -2.82 -33.73
N MET A 158 -10.73 -3.26 -34.99
CA MET A 158 -11.31 -2.57 -36.14
C MET A 158 -12.85 -2.49 -36.08
N LEU A 159 -13.50 -3.32 -35.25
CA LEU A 159 -14.95 -3.29 -35.06
C LEU A 159 -15.42 -1.97 -34.42
N THR A 160 -14.59 -1.36 -33.57
CA THR A 160 -14.93 -0.16 -32.79
C THR A 160 -13.98 1.02 -33.08
N GLN A 161 -12.72 0.78 -33.45
CA GLN A 161 -11.70 1.82 -33.71
C GLN A 161 -11.09 1.76 -35.12
N PRO A 162 -11.89 1.78 -36.20
CA PRO A 162 -11.39 1.55 -37.56
C PRO A 162 -10.41 2.63 -38.04
N LEU A 163 -10.59 3.90 -37.66
CA LEU A 163 -9.67 4.97 -38.08
C LEU A 163 -8.31 4.87 -37.38
N MET A 164 -8.32 4.66 -36.06
CA MET A 164 -7.12 4.49 -35.25
C MET A 164 -6.28 3.31 -35.77
N TYR A 165 -6.90 2.15 -35.99
CA TYR A 165 -6.18 0.96 -36.42
C TYR A 165 -5.76 0.99 -37.91
N LYS A 166 -6.45 1.76 -38.76
CA LYS A 166 -5.92 2.09 -40.11
C LYS A 166 -4.61 2.87 -40.04
N ARG A 167 -4.46 3.79 -39.07
CA ARG A 167 -3.21 4.54 -38.86
C ARG A 167 -2.13 3.69 -38.24
N ILE A 168 -2.46 2.91 -37.21
CA ILE A 168 -1.52 1.98 -36.57
C ILE A 168 -0.99 0.95 -37.58
N GLY A 169 -1.85 0.42 -38.47
CA GLY A 169 -1.43 -0.52 -39.52
C GLY A 169 -0.46 0.07 -40.56
N GLN A 170 -0.39 1.40 -40.69
CA GLN A 170 0.58 2.10 -41.53
C GLN A 170 1.88 2.46 -40.77
N HIS A 171 1.86 2.37 -39.44
CA HIS A 171 2.98 2.76 -38.60
C HIS A 171 4.04 1.65 -38.57
N PRO A 172 5.34 1.95 -38.81
CA PRO A 172 6.40 0.93 -38.85
C PRO A 172 6.69 0.31 -37.48
N GLY A 173 6.22 0.94 -36.40
CA GLY A 173 6.45 0.56 -35.01
C GLY A 173 7.71 1.19 -34.43
N THR A 174 7.64 1.53 -33.15
CA THR A 174 8.68 2.27 -32.39
C THR A 174 10.08 1.69 -32.57
N ARG A 175 10.24 0.35 -32.45
CA ARG A 175 11.53 -0.31 -32.63
C ARG A 175 12.16 -0.03 -33.99
N LYS A 176 11.38 -0.15 -35.08
CA LYS A 176 11.88 0.06 -36.44
C LYS A 176 12.22 1.52 -36.67
N LEU A 177 11.36 2.42 -36.21
CA LEU A 177 11.57 3.87 -36.29
C LEU A 177 12.88 4.29 -35.60
N TYR A 178 13.13 3.77 -34.40
CA TYR A 178 14.36 4.07 -33.68
C TYR A 178 15.59 3.42 -34.30
N ALA A 179 15.50 2.17 -34.74
CA ALA A 179 16.60 1.51 -35.47
C ALA A 179 16.99 2.26 -36.75
N ASP A 180 16.01 2.75 -37.51
CA ASP A 180 16.25 3.53 -38.73
C ASP A 180 16.93 4.86 -38.42
N LYS A 181 16.52 5.54 -37.34
CA LYS A 181 17.18 6.75 -36.85
C LYS A 181 18.66 6.48 -36.54
N LEU A 182 18.96 5.41 -35.79
CA LEU A 182 20.34 5.04 -35.46
C LEU A 182 21.15 4.63 -36.70
N GLY A 183 20.55 3.91 -37.64
CA GLY A 183 21.16 3.58 -38.92
C GLY A 183 21.53 4.83 -39.72
N ALA A 184 20.62 5.80 -39.80
CA ALA A 184 20.86 7.09 -40.45
C ALA A 184 21.95 7.94 -39.73
N GLN A 185 22.15 7.72 -38.42
CA GLN A 185 23.24 8.32 -37.65
C GLN A 185 24.57 7.55 -37.76
N GLY A 186 24.61 6.47 -38.54
CA GLY A 186 25.83 5.71 -38.82
C GLY A 186 26.14 4.58 -37.84
N LEU A 187 25.19 4.15 -37.00
CA LEU A 187 25.39 3.02 -36.06
C LEU A 187 25.24 1.65 -36.72
N GLY A 188 25.00 1.60 -38.04
CA GLY A 188 24.87 0.39 -38.84
C GLY A 188 23.46 0.20 -39.39
N GLU A 189 23.35 0.03 -40.71
CA GLU A 189 22.06 -0.03 -41.41
C GLU A 189 21.22 -1.26 -41.02
N THR A 190 21.86 -2.37 -40.64
CA THR A 190 21.19 -3.64 -40.28
C THR A 190 21.04 -3.86 -38.78
N LEU A 191 21.58 -2.96 -37.94
CA LEU A 191 21.72 -3.16 -36.49
C LEU A 191 20.41 -3.64 -35.84
N GLY A 192 19.30 -2.97 -36.13
CA GLY A 192 18.01 -3.31 -35.53
C GLY A 192 17.51 -4.70 -35.91
N ASP A 193 17.74 -5.16 -37.14
CA ASP A 193 17.28 -6.45 -37.63
C ASP A 193 18.22 -7.58 -37.18
N ASP A 194 19.52 -7.31 -37.11
CA ASP A 194 20.51 -8.21 -36.53
C ASP A 194 20.21 -8.50 -35.05
N MET A 195 19.85 -7.46 -34.27
CA MET A 195 19.42 -7.61 -32.87
C MET A 195 18.15 -8.45 -32.73
N VAL A 196 17.18 -8.30 -33.64
CA VAL A 196 15.95 -9.12 -33.64
C VAL A 196 16.28 -10.59 -33.95
N ALA A 197 17.12 -10.85 -34.95
CA ALA A 197 17.53 -12.20 -35.31
C ALA A 197 18.27 -12.89 -34.15
N ALA A 198 19.21 -12.18 -33.52
CA ALA A 198 19.95 -12.68 -32.36
C ALA A 198 19.02 -12.98 -31.17
N TYR A 199 18.06 -12.09 -30.88
CA TYR A 199 17.11 -12.28 -29.79
C TYR A 199 16.19 -13.48 -30.03
N ARG A 200 15.68 -13.66 -31.25
CA ARG A 200 14.87 -14.84 -31.62
C ARG A 200 15.65 -16.14 -31.46
N ALA A 201 16.88 -16.19 -32.00
CA ALA A 201 17.74 -17.36 -31.87
C ALA A 201 18.06 -17.70 -30.40
N ALA A 202 18.18 -16.69 -29.53
CA ALA A 202 18.34 -16.90 -28.10
C ALA A 202 17.08 -17.50 -27.45
N MET A 203 15.89 -16.94 -27.74
CA MET A 203 14.63 -17.46 -27.24
C MET A 203 14.33 -18.89 -27.73
N ASP A 204 14.57 -19.18 -29.01
CA ASP A 204 14.41 -20.52 -29.58
C ASP A 204 15.35 -21.54 -28.91
N ALA A 205 16.51 -21.08 -28.44
CA ALA A 205 17.46 -21.89 -27.68
C ALA A 205 17.17 -21.91 -26.16
N GLY A 206 16.10 -21.27 -25.68
CA GLY A 206 15.76 -21.18 -24.25
C GLY A 206 16.77 -20.36 -23.43
N ARG A 207 17.50 -19.42 -24.05
CA ARG A 207 18.50 -18.57 -23.40
C ARG A 207 18.02 -17.12 -23.32
N HIS A 208 18.36 -16.45 -22.23
CA HIS A 208 18.24 -14.99 -22.13
C HIS A 208 19.45 -14.31 -22.77
N THR A 209 19.22 -13.23 -23.53
CA THR A 209 20.31 -12.43 -24.12
C THR A 209 21.00 -11.52 -23.11
N VAL A 210 20.33 -11.22 -22.00
CA VAL A 210 20.86 -10.49 -20.84
C VAL A 210 20.31 -11.17 -19.60
N ASP A 211 21.20 -11.62 -18.71
CA ASP A 211 20.82 -12.17 -17.41
C ASP A 211 21.44 -11.28 -16.31
N PRO A 212 20.69 -10.27 -15.83
CA PRO A 212 21.14 -9.42 -14.74
C PRO A 212 20.92 -10.05 -13.36
N VAL A 213 20.40 -11.29 -13.28
CA VAL A 213 20.00 -11.91 -12.01
C VAL A 213 21.23 -12.37 -11.23
N LEU A 214 21.37 -11.82 -10.03
CA LEU A 214 22.40 -12.24 -9.08
C LEU A 214 21.87 -13.42 -8.26
N THR A 215 22.21 -14.65 -8.67
CA THR A 215 21.69 -15.89 -8.08
C THR A 215 22.11 -16.15 -6.62
N ASN A 216 23.17 -15.48 -6.14
CA ASN A 216 23.74 -15.71 -4.80
C ASN A 216 23.65 -14.48 -3.86
N PHE A 217 22.82 -13.49 -4.16
CA PHE A 217 22.67 -12.32 -3.29
C PHE A 217 21.60 -12.56 -2.22
N LYS A 218 22.02 -12.70 -0.95
CA LYS A 218 21.10 -12.70 0.19
C LYS A 218 20.99 -11.30 0.77
N SER A 219 19.82 -10.68 0.60
CA SER A 219 19.53 -9.37 1.19
C SER A 219 19.46 -9.48 2.71
N LYS A 220 20.13 -8.56 3.43
CA LYS A 220 19.98 -8.38 4.88
C LYS A 220 18.52 -8.10 5.29
N TYR A 221 17.74 -7.53 4.39
CA TYR A 221 16.36 -7.09 4.62
C TYR A 221 15.31 -8.06 4.04
N ALA A 222 15.71 -9.28 3.69
CA ALA A 222 14.80 -10.29 3.16
C ALA A 222 13.67 -10.57 4.17
N VAL A 223 12.44 -10.66 3.66
CA VAL A 223 11.28 -11.07 4.46
C VAL A 223 11.39 -12.57 4.71
N ASP A 224 11.28 -12.99 5.97
CA ASP A 224 11.33 -14.40 6.33
C ASP A 224 10.02 -14.86 6.96
N TRP A 225 9.21 -15.55 6.15
CA TRP A 225 7.98 -16.20 6.59
C TRP A 225 8.19 -17.63 7.06
N SER A 226 9.41 -18.19 6.90
CA SER A 226 9.67 -19.61 7.21
C SER A 226 9.28 -20.06 8.61
N PRO A 227 9.34 -19.24 9.68
CA PRO A 227 8.87 -19.64 11.00
C PRO A 227 7.36 -19.91 11.09
N TYR A 228 6.57 -19.35 10.17
CA TYR A 228 5.11 -19.41 10.18
C TYR A 228 4.54 -20.41 9.17
N LEU A 229 5.37 -20.92 8.25
CA LEU A 229 4.94 -21.90 7.26
C LEU A 229 4.62 -23.25 7.90
N ASN A 230 3.60 -23.94 7.39
CA ASN A 230 3.15 -25.26 7.87
C ASN A 230 2.65 -25.30 9.33
N THR A 231 2.33 -24.14 9.92
CA THR A 231 1.64 -24.06 11.20
C THR A 231 0.14 -24.29 11.01
N LYS A 232 -0.55 -24.76 12.05
CA LYS A 232 -2.02 -24.92 12.04
C LYS A 232 -2.65 -23.86 12.93
N TRP A 233 -3.83 -23.39 12.55
CA TRP A 233 -4.60 -22.46 13.38
C TRP A 233 -4.97 -23.03 14.76
N THR A 234 -4.97 -24.36 14.91
CA THR A 234 -5.22 -25.07 16.17
C THR A 234 -3.99 -25.22 17.07
N ASP A 235 -2.81 -24.81 16.60
CA ASP A 235 -1.59 -24.92 17.40
C ASP A 235 -1.70 -23.99 18.62
N SER A 236 -1.26 -24.49 19.78
CA SER A 236 -1.33 -23.72 21.02
C SER A 236 -0.25 -22.63 21.05
N ALA A 237 -0.62 -21.43 21.51
CA ALA A 237 0.30 -20.32 21.72
C ALA A 237 0.34 -19.92 23.20
N GLU A 238 1.54 -19.63 23.72
CA GLU A 238 1.72 -19.10 25.07
C GLU A 238 1.50 -17.58 25.06
N THR A 239 0.27 -17.14 25.37
CA THR A 239 -0.14 -15.73 25.33
C THR A 239 -0.26 -15.07 26.71
N ALA A 240 -0.06 -15.82 27.78
CA ALA A 240 -0.15 -15.32 29.15
C ALA A 240 1.10 -14.51 29.53
N ILE A 241 0.91 -13.41 30.25
CA ILE A 241 2.00 -12.64 30.85
C ILE A 241 2.06 -12.82 32.38
N PRO A 242 3.25 -12.78 33.00
CA PRO A 242 3.37 -12.80 34.46
C PRO A 242 2.63 -11.62 35.11
N LEU A 243 2.01 -11.83 36.28
CA LEU A 243 1.30 -10.76 37.00
C LEU A 243 2.19 -9.57 37.37
N THR A 244 3.49 -9.79 37.57
CA THR A 244 4.47 -8.73 37.79
C THR A 244 4.61 -7.83 36.56
N GLU A 245 4.60 -8.43 35.37
CA GLU A 245 4.67 -7.71 34.10
C GLU A 245 3.36 -6.98 33.82
N TRP A 246 2.23 -7.62 34.07
CA TRP A 246 0.91 -6.98 34.03
C TRP A 246 0.88 -5.68 34.85
N LYS A 247 1.29 -5.73 36.12
CA LYS A 247 1.27 -4.55 37.00
C LYS A 247 2.19 -3.43 36.49
N ARG A 248 3.40 -3.79 36.05
CA ARG A 248 4.38 -2.85 35.50
C ARG A 248 3.85 -2.15 34.24
N LEU A 249 3.30 -2.91 33.29
CA LEU A 249 2.75 -2.37 32.06
C LEU A 249 1.52 -1.51 32.33
N ALA A 250 0.61 -1.96 33.21
CA ALA A 250 -0.59 -1.20 33.58
C ALA A 250 -0.24 0.16 34.19
N GLU A 251 0.76 0.22 35.08
CA GLU A 251 1.27 1.48 35.62
C GLU A 251 1.84 2.38 34.51
N ARG A 252 2.64 1.83 33.59
CA ARG A 252 3.23 2.60 32.48
C ARG A 252 2.17 3.21 31.56
N ILE A 253 1.18 2.44 31.11
CA ILE A 253 0.17 2.91 30.16
C ILE A 253 -0.86 3.87 30.78
N THR A 254 -0.92 3.95 32.12
CA THR A 254 -1.82 4.85 32.85
C THR A 254 -1.12 6.07 33.43
N THR A 255 0.21 6.12 33.35
CA THR A 255 1.02 7.26 33.79
C THR A 255 1.15 8.28 32.67
N VAL A 256 0.82 9.53 32.98
CA VAL A 256 0.92 10.68 32.07
C VAL A 256 2.11 11.56 32.50
N PRO A 257 2.87 12.15 31.57
CA PRO A 257 4.01 13.01 31.92
C PRO A 257 3.64 14.21 32.78
N GLU A 258 4.59 14.69 33.58
CA GLU A 258 4.41 15.90 34.37
C GLU A 258 4.08 17.11 33.46
N GLY A 259 3.12 17.93 33.88
CA GLY A 259 2.66 19.10 33.13
C GLY A 259 1.62 18.81 32.02
N PHE A 260 1.48 17.57 31.58
CA PHE A 260 0.51 17.19 30.53
C PHE A 260 -0.92 17.15 31.10
N THR A 261 -1.83 17.92 30.51
CA THR A 261 -3.20 18.06 31.03
C THR A 261 -4.18 17.29 30.15
N VAL A 262 -4.63 16.11 30.59
CA VAL A 262 -5.70 15.36 29.90
C VAL A 262 -7.09 15.93 30.19
N HIS A 263 -8.03 15.71 29.27
CA HIS A 263 -9.46 16.01 29.49
C HIS A 263 -10.01 15.20 30.68
N ALA A 264 -10.99 15.76 31.42
CA ALA A 264 -11.52 15.15 32.64
C ALA A 264 -12.08 13.73 32.44
N LEU A 265 -12.77 13.47 31.32
CA LEU A 265 -13.27 12.14 30.98
C LEU A 265 -12.13 11.14 30.71
N VAL A 266 -11.07 11.58 30.05
CA VAL A 266 -9.89 10.74 29.77
C VAL A 266 -9.13 10.44 31.04
N LYS A 267 -9.01 11.42 31.95
CA LYS A 267 -8.44 11.21 33.28
C LYS A 267 -9.17 10.10 34.03
N LYS A 268 -10.50 10.10 33.98
CA LYS A 268 -11.31 9.05 34.61
C LYS A 268 -11.03 7.66 34.01
N VAL A 269 -10.93 7.55 32.68
CA VAL A 269 -10.54 6.30 32.01
C VAL A 269 -9.16 5.80 32.48
N LEU A 270 -8.17 6.70 32.60
CA LEU A 270 -6.83 6.33 33.07
C LEU A 270 -6.83 5.87 34.54
N GLU A 271 -7.59 6.55 35.41
CA GLU A 271 -7.76 6.17 36.81
C GLU A 271 -8.42 4.80 36.95
N ASP A 272 -9.46 4.52 36.16
CA ASP A 272 -10.17 3.24 36.15
C ASP A 272 -9.25 2.12 35.63
N ARG A 273 -8.51 2.36 34.55
CA ARG A 273 -7.48 1.43 34.06
C ARG A 273 -6.38 1.16 35.08
N ALA A 274 -5.97 2.17 35.85
CA ALA A 274 -4.99 1.98 36.90
C ALA A 274 -5.54 1.09 38.02
N ALA A 275 -6.82 1.26 38.38
CA ALA A 275 -7.51 0.38 39.33
C ALA A 275 -7.65 -1.06 38.81
N MET A 276 -7.94 -1.25 37.53
CA MET A 276 -7.92 -2.56 36.86
C MET A 276 -6.52 -3.20 36.93
N GLY A 277 -5.48 -2.41 36.66
CA GLY A 277 -4.08 -2.83 36.77
C GLY A 277 -3.70 -3.33 38.17
N ARG A 278 -4.27 -2.71 39.21
CA ARG A 278 -4.10 -3.10 40.63
C ARG A 278 -4.99 -4.28 41.05
N GLY A 279 -5.96 -4.68 40.23
CA GLY A 279 -6.93 -5.73 40.53
C GLY A 279 -8.04 -5.28 41.49
N GLU A 280 -8.28 -3.97 41.60
CA GLU A 280 -9.34 -3.40 42.45
C GLU A 280 -10.71 -3.50 41.78
N VAL A 281 -10.74 -3.52 40.45
CA VAL A 281 -11.94 -3.67 39.61
C VAL A 281 -11.64 -4.60 38.43
N ASN A 282 -12.70 -5.13 37.80
CA ASN A 282 -12.58 -6.02 36.65
C ASN A 282 -12.02 -5.29 35.43
N VAL A 283 -11.21 -5.99 34.64
CA VAL A 283 -10.64 -5.51 33.37
C VAL A 283 -11.73 -5.38 32.32
N ASP A 284 -11.79 -4.24 31.65
CA ASP A 284 -12.67 -4.01 30.49
C ASP A 284 -11.95 -4.29 29.16
N TRP A 285 -12.67 -4.14 28.04
CA TRP A 285 -12.13 -4.39 26.70
C TRP A 285 -10.97 -3.46 26.35
N GLY A 286 -11.11 -2.15 26.62
CA GLY A 286 -10.09 -1.16 26.27
C GLY A 286 -8.78 -1.36 27.02
N MET A 287 -8.85 -1.74 28.30
CA MET A 287 -7.69 -2.12 29.10
C MET A 287 -7.09 -3.44 28.62
N GLY A 288 -7.91 -4.47 28.36
CA GLY A 288 -7.44 -5.75 27.83
C GLY A 288 -6.67 -5.60 26.53
N GLU A 289 -7.21 -4.80 25.60
CA GLU A 289 -6.56 -4.44 24.33
C GLU A 289 -5.23 -3.70 24.54
N HIS A 290 -5.21 -2.67 25.39
CA HIS A 290 -3.97 -1.94 25.70
C HIS A 290 -2.90 -2.85 26.29
N MET A 291 -3.29 -3.78 27.16
CA MET A 291 -2.37 -4.72 27.78
C MET A 291 -1.81 -5.72 26.76
N ALA A 292 -2.61 -6.16 25.78
CA ALA A 292 -2.13 -6.96 24.66
C ALA A 292 -1.07 -6.18 23.86
N PHE A 293 -1.36 -4.95 23.44
CA PHE A 293 -0.41 -4.11 22.70
C PHE A 293 0.86 -3.82 23.51
N ALA A 294 0.71 -3.43 24.77
CA ALA A 294 1.83 -3.13 25.67
C ALA A 294 2.75 -4.34 25.86
N SER A 295 2.18 -5.54 25.99
CA SER A 295 2.95 -6.78 26.13
C SER A 295 3.74 -7.15 24.88
N LEU A 296 3.14 -6.96 23.70
CA LEU A 296 3.79 -7.24 22.41
C LEU A 296 4.97 -6.30 22.18
N VAL A 297 4.76 -4.99 22.32
CA VAL A 297 5.83 -4.01 22.08
C VAL A 297 6.92 -4.12 23.14
N ALA A 298 6.59 -4.42 24.40
CA ALA A 298 7.60 -4.71 25.43
C ALA A 298 8.41 -5.98 25.12
N SER A 299 7.82 -6.95 24.43
CA SER A 299 8.46 -8.21 24.01
C SER A 299 9.20 -8.11 22.68
N GLY A 300 9.20 -6.94 22.03
CA GLY A 300 9.91 -6.71 20.78
C GLY A 300 9.09 -6.96 19.51
N PHE A 301 7.77 -7.15 19.61
CA PHE A 301 6.87 -7.25 18.47
C PHE A 301 6.19 -5.90 18.18
N PRO A 302 6.43 -5.28 17.02
CA PRO A 302 5.81 -4.01 16.69
C PRO A 302 4.28 -4.15 16.55
N VAL A 303 3.56 -3.06 16.80
CA VAL A 303 2.11 -3.00 16.59
C VAL A 303 1.80 -1.79 15.71
N ARG A 304 1.04 -2.02 14.64
CA ARG A 304 0.53 -0.99 13.74
C ARG A 304 -1.00 -1.06 13.72
N LEU A 305 -1.65 -0.04 14.29
CA LEU A 305 -3.10 0.14 14.29
C LEU A 305 -3.47 1.28 13.36
N SER A 306 -4.33 0.99 12.39
CA SER A 306 -4.71 1.91 11.33
C SER A 306 -6.21 1.87 11.11
N GLY A 307 -6.85 3.04 11.03
CA GLY A 307 -8.29 3.15 10.85
C GLY A 307 -8.82 4.51 11.28
N GLU A 308 -10.03 4.84 10.88
CA GLU A 308 -10.64 6.13 11.17
C GLU A 308 -10.83 6.31 12.68
N ASP A 309 -10.29 7.40 13.23
CA ASP A 309 -10.36 7.74 14.65
C ASP A 309 -9.83 6.66 15.62
N CYS A 310 -9.04 5.70 15.14
CA CYS A 310 -8.62 4.55 15.95
C CYS A 310 -7.76 4.96 17.16
N GLY A 311 -7.10 6.13 17.13
CA GLY A 311 -6.32 6.67 18.25
C GLY A 311 -7.16 6.96 19.49
N ARG A 312 -8.35 7.53 19.31
CA ARG A 312 -9.35 7.68 20.38
C ARG A 312 -10.18 6.42 20.54
N GLY A 313 -10.46 5.75 19.43
CA GLY A 313 -11.52 4.76 19.26
C GLY A 313 -12.86 5.43 19.00
N THR A 314 -13.60 4.92 18.02
CA THR A 314 -14.95 5.40 17.64
C THR A 314 -15.87 5.49 18.86
N PHE A 315 -15.85 4.45 19.70
CA PHE A 315 -16.67 4.34 20.92
C PHE A 315 -16.01 4.93 22.16
N THR A 316 -15.01 5.79 21.99
CA THR A 316 -14.27 6.48 23.06
C THR A 316 -13.66 5.51 24.10
N HIS A 317 -13.38 4.28 23.70
CA HIS A 317 -12.94 3.22 24.60
C HIS A 317 -11.42 3.08 24.65
N ARG A 318 -10.71 3.53 23.59
CA ARG A 318 -9.29 3.23 23.39
C ARG A 318 -8.37 4.27 24.01
N HIS A 319 -8.45 5.54 23.61
CA HIS A 319 -7.55 6.60 24.09
C HIS A 319 -6.05 6.19 24.05
N ALA A 320 -5.61 5.55 22.97
CA ALA A 320 -4.20 5.25 22.74
C ALA A 320 -3.39 6.53 22.50
N VAL A 321 -4.02 7.55 21.92
CA VAL A 321 -3.48 8.90 21.78
C VAL A 321 -4.15 9.83 22.81
N LEU A 322 -3.34 10.43 23.67
CA LEU A 322 -3.75 11.46 24.61
C LEU A 322 -3.43 12.84 24.04
N HIS A 323 -4.31 13.81 24.25
CA HIS A 323 -4.15 15.18 23.78
C HIS A 323 -4.13 16.16 24.94
N ASP A 324 -3.08 16.97 25.02
CA ASP A 324 -2.94 18.00 26.05
C ASP A 324 -3.97 19.11 25.81
N GLN A 325 -4.82 19.33 26.81
CA GLN A 325 -5.85 20.38 26.80
C GLN A 325 -5.26 21.79 26.86
N LYS A 326 -3.97 21.91 27.23
CA LYS A 326 -3.24 23.19 27.24
C LYS A 326 -2.38 23.42 25.99
N ARG A 327 -2.43 22.53 25.00
CA ARG A 327 -1.63 22.69 23.77
C ARG A 327 -2.00 24.01 23.07
N GLU A 328 -0.98 24.75 22.64
CA GLU A 328 -1.15 26.01 21.90
C GLU A 328 -1.01 25.83 20.38
N LYS A 329 -0.45 24.70 19.95
CA LYS A 329 -0.26 24.34 18.54
C LYS A 329 -1.05 23.08 18.19
N TRP A 330 -1.49 23.01 16.93
CA TRP A 330 -2.38 21.94 16.45
C TRP A 330 -1.65 20.62 16.16
N ASP A 331 -0.35 20.67 15.92
CA ASP A 331 0.55 19.56 15.57
C ASP A 331 1.42 19.07 16.73
N GLU A 332 1.38 19.77 17.87
CA GLU A 332 2.05 19.39 19.12
C GLU A 332 1.03 18.96 20.21
N GLY A 333 1.56 18.45 21.34
CA GLY A 333 0.76 18.14 22.51
C GLY A 333 0.04 16.79 22.46
N ILE A 334 0.59 15.82 21.71
CA ILE A 334 0.13 14.42 21.74
C ILE A 334 1.08 13.57 22.60
N PHE A 335 0.52 12.62 23.35
CA PHE A 335 1.27 11.62 24.09
C PHE A 335 0.64 10.24 23.88
N VAL A 336 1.46 9.24 23.54
CA VAL A 336 1.01 7.88 23.26
C VAL A 336 1.63 6.96 24.32
N PRO A 337 0.92 6.60 25.40
CA PRO A 337 1.50 5.82 26.50
C PRO A 337 2.13 4.48 26.05
N LEU A 338 1.58 3.87 25.01
CA LEU A 338 2.07 2.62 24.42
C LEU A 338 3.45 2.75 23.75
N GLN A 339 3.93 3.98 23.49
CA GLN A 339 5.30 4.24 23.02
C GLN A 339 6.32 4.37 24.16
N HIS A 340 5.89 4.23 25.43
CA HIS A 340 6.70 4.48 26.62
C HIS A 340 6.58 3.36 27.69
N VAL A 341 6.37 2.11 27.27
CA VAL A 341 6.24 0.95 28.16
C VAL A 341 7.59 0.31 28.53
N SER A 342 8.64 0.50 27.72
CA SER A 342 10.01 0.02 27.99
C SER A 342 11.03 0.76 27.12
N ASP A 343 12.26 0.95 27.61
CA ASP A 343 13.34 1.63 26.86
C ASP A 343 13.80 0.85 25.61
N LYS A 344 13.53 -0.46 25.55
CA LYS A 344 13.91 -1.35 24.44
C LYS A 344 12.68 -1.87 23.67
N GLN A 345 11.54 -1.22 23.81
CA GLN A 345 10.32 -1.68 23.16
C GLN A 345 10.41 -1.62 21.63
N ALA A 346 9.62 -2.45 20.96
CA ALA A 346 9.33 -2.28 19.55
C ALA A 346 8.40 -1.08 19.30
N PRO A 347 8.34 -0.58 18.05
CA PRO A 347 7.45 0.51 17.69
C PRO A 347 5.97 0.19 17.94
N PHE A 348 5.26 1.17 18.53
CA PHE A 348 3.81 1.23 18.52
C PHE A 348 3.38 2.39 17.62
N THR A 349 2.64 2.08 16.56
CA THR A 349 2.15 3.04 15.58
C THR A 349 0.63 3.01 15.57
N VAL A 350 0.00 4.15 15.83
CA VAL A 350 -1.45 4.34 15.74
C VAL A 350 -1.75 5.48 14.78
N ILE A 351 -2.62 5.22 13.81
CA ILE A 351 -2.86 6.11 12.68
C ILE A 351 -4.36 6.30 12.53
N ASP A 352 -4.83 7.49 12.89
CA ASP A 352 -6.13 7.96 12.42
C ASP A 352 -6.02 8.11 10.90
N SER A 353 -6.63 7.17 10.17
CA SER A 353 -6.53 7.08 8.71
C SER A 353 -7.24 8.24 8.02
N LEU A 354 -6.96 8.40 6.72
CA LEU A 354 -7.90 9.15 5.87
C LEU A 354 -9.24 8.41 5.82
N LEU A 355 -10.28 9.12 5.40
CA LEU A 355 -11.62 8.57 5.23
C LEU A 355 -11.69 7.74 3.93
N SER A 356 -11.12 6.53 3.99
CA SER A 356 -10.93 5.60 2.89
C SER A 356 -10.78 4.18 3.44
N GLU A 357 -11.65 3.27 3.02
CA GLU A 357 -11.52 1.86 3.36
C GLU A 357 -10.71 1.10 2.31
N GLU A 358 -10.94 1.34 1.01
CA GLU A 358 -10.37 0.54 -0.08
C GLU A 358 -8.84 0.65 -0.12
N ALA A 359 -8.32 1.87 -0.18
CA ALA A 359 -6.88 2.07 -0.26
C ALA A 359 -6.16 1.84 1.09
N VAL A 360 -6.76 2.24 2.22
CA VAL A 360 -6.15 2.00 3.54
C VAL A 360 -6.06 0.51 3.83
N LEU A 361 -7.11 -0.28 3.59
CA LEU A 361 -7.05 -1.74 3.78
C LEU A 361 -6.02 -2.39 2.85
N GLY A 362 -5.93 -1.93 1.60
CA GLY A 362 -4.91 -2.38 0.65
C GLY A 362 -3.50 -2.10 1.16
N PHE A 363 -3.27 -0.90 1.72
CA PHE A 363 -2.01 -0.52 2.32
C PHE A 363 -1.64 -1.43 3.49
N GLU A 364 -2.56 -1.63 4.44
CA GLU A 364 -2.29 -2.49 5.60
C GLU A 364 -2.07 -3.96 5.21
N TYR A 365 -2.77 -4.47 4.18
CA TYR A 365 -2.47 -5.78 3.60
C TYR A 365 -1.04 -5.84 3.03
N GLY A 366 -0.62 -4.81 2.29
CA GLY A 366 0.73 -4.70 1.74
C GLY A 366 1.80 -4.69 2.83
N TYR A 367 1.57 -3.96 3.91
CA TYR A 367 2.45 -3.89 5.07
C TYR A 367 2.56 -5.24 5.76
N ALA A 368 1.42 -5.84 6.13
CA ALA A 368 1.35 -7.12 6.82
C ALA A 368 1.98 -8.26 6.02
N SER A 369 1.87 -8.24 4.69
CA SER A 369 2.51 -9.23 3.81
C SER A 369 4.04 -9.16 3.82
N ASN A 370 4.59 -8.02 4.23
CA ASN A 370 6.02 -7.75 4.16
C ASN A 370 6.68 -7.67 5.52
N ASP A 371 5.96 -7.55 6.64
CA ASP A 371 6.54 -7.60 7.98
C ASP A 371 5.88 -8.66 8.88
N PRO A 372 6.42 -9.89 8.94
CA PRO A 372 5.77 -11.01 9.63
C PRO A 372 5.79 -10.91 11.17
N ASN A 373 6.61 -10.01 11.73
CA ASN A 373 6.73 -9.85 13.19
C ASN A 373 5.85 -8.71 13.73
N THR A 374 5.24 -7.92 12.85
CA THR A 374 4.38 -6.80 13.24
C THR A 374 2.93 -7.24 13.34
N LEU A 375 2.28 -6.96 14.45
CA LEU A 375 0.82 -7.04 14.52
C LEU A 375 0.23 -5.85 13.77
N VAL A 376 -0.26 -6.10 12.56
CA VAL A 376 -0.91 -5.10 11.72
C VAL A 376 -2.42 -5.24 11.87
N ILE A 377 -3.08 -4.15 12.24
CA ILE A 377 -4.52 -4.09 12.48
C ILE A 377 -5.11 -2.98 11.62
N TRP A 378 -6.14 -3.33 10.87
CA TRP A 378 -7.05 -2.37 10.27
C TRP A 378 -8.38 -2.38 11.02
N GLU A 379 -8.84 -1.21 11.47
CA GLU A 379 -10.11 -1.04 12.18
C GLU A 379 -11.09 -0.22 11.33
N ALA A 380 -12.25 -0.81 11.04
CA ALA A 380 -13.37 -0.07 10.45
C ALA A 380 -14.08 0.74 11.55
N GLN A 381 -14.58 1.94 11.22
CA GLN A 381 -15.34 2.75 12.17
C GLN A 381 -16.59 2.01 12.69
N PHE A 382 -17.33 1.38 11.77
CA PHE A 382 -18.30 0.32 12.02
C PHE A 382 -18.04 -0.81 11.02
N GLY A 383 -18.31 -2.06 11.41
CA GLY A 383 -18.05 -3.21 10.55
C GLY A 383 -18.83 -3.17 9.23
N ASP A 384 -19.96 -2.47 9.19
CA ASP A 384 -20.80 -2.30 8.01
C ASP A 384 -20.06 -1.68 6.82
N PHE A 385 -19.07 -0.80 7.07
CA PHE A 385 -18.32 -0.05 6.04
C PHE A 385 -17.20 -0.85 5.38
N VAL A 386 -16.89 -2.04 5.88
CA VAL A 386 -15.85 -2.91 5.29
C VAL A 386 -16.11 -3.27 3.82
N ASN A 387 -17.37 -3.17 3.38
CA ASN A 387 -17.77 -3.41 2.00
C ASN A 387 -17.18 -2.40 1.00
N GLY A 388 -16.71 -1.23 1.44
CA GLY A 388 -15.94 -0.31 0.59
C GLY A 388 -14.64 -0.94 0.09
N ALA A 389 -14.05 -1.85 0.87
CA ALA A 389 -12.81 -2.53 0.54
C ALA A 389 -13.01 -3.99 0.08
N GLN A 390 -14.19 -4.32 -0.46
CA GLN A 390 -14.55 -5.71 -0.78
C GLN A 390 -13.58 -6.37 -1.76
N VAL A 391 -13.03 -5.61 -2.73
CA VAL A 391 -12.07 -6.15 -3.70
C VAL A 391 -10.80 -6.65 -3.00
N LEU A 392 -10.34 -5.97 -1.93
CA LEU A 392 -9.18 -6.41 -1.15
C LEU A 392 -9.50 -7.69 -0.37
N ILE A 393 -10.69 -7.77 0.22
CA ILE A 393 -11.14 -8.96 0.94
C ILE A 393 -11.15 -10.16 0.00
N ASP A 394 -11.83 -10.04 -1.14
CA ASP A 394 -12.05 -11.17 -2.06
C ASP A 394 -10.74 -11.59 -2.73
N GLN A 395 -9.96 -10.62 -3.22
CA GLN A 395 -8.87 -10.88 -4.17
C GLN A 395 -7.49 -10.96 -3.53
N PHE A 396 -7.34 -10.53 -2.27
CA PHE A 396 -6.07 -10.56 -1.53
C PHE A 396 -6.20 -11.30 -0.19
N ILE A 397 -7.10 -10.88 0.71
CA ILE A 397 -7.17 -11.43 2.07
C ILE A 397 -7.65 -12.88 2.04
N ALA A 398 -8.78 -13.16 1.39
CA ALA A 398 -9.38 -14.49 1.36
C ALA A 398 -8.65 -15.46 0.40
N SER A 399 -7.95 -14.95 -0.62
CA SER A 399 -7.45 -15.78 -1.73
C SER A 399 -5.96 -15.66 -2.02
N GLY A 400 -5.24 -14.75 -1.37
CA GLY A 400 -3.83 -14.46 -1.66
C GLY A 400 -2.88 -15.63 -1.38
N GLU A 401 -3.14 -16.40 -0.32
CA GLU A 401 -2.35 -17.59 -0.01
C GLU A 401 -2.50 -18.67 -1.09
N VAL A 402 -3.75 -19.00 -1.45
CA VAL A 402 -4.02 -20.04 -2.46
C VAL A 402 -3.55 -19.63 -3.86
N LYS A 403 -3.74 -18.36 -4.25
CA LYS A 403 -3.37 -17.87 -5.58
C LYS A 403 -1.87 -17.69 -5.76
N TRP A 404 -1.18 -17.21 -4.73
CA TRP A 404 0.18 -16.68 -4.86
C TRP A 404 1.17 -17.20 -3.81
N GLY A 405 0.74 -18.10 -2.92
CA GLY A 405 1.55 -18.60 -1.81
C GLY A 405 1.92 -17.52 -0.80
N ARG A 406 1.10 -16.47 -0.66
CA ARG A 406 1.39 -15.31 0.20
C ARG A 406 0.66 -15.43 1.53
N VAL A 407 1.42 -15.67 2.59
CA VAL A 407 0.95 -15.59 3.98
C VAL A 407 0.82 -14.12 4.40
N ASN A 408 -0.17 -13.84 5.24
CA ASN A 408 -0.46 -12.50 5.73
C ASN A 408 -1.06 -12.56 7.15
N GLY A 409 -0.57 -11.72 8.05
CA GLY A 409 -1.00 -11.66 9.46
C GLY A 409 -1.94 -10.49 9.82
N LEU A 410 -2.57 -9.86 8.83
CA LEU A 410 -3.47 -8.71 9.03
C LEU A 410 -4.66 -9.10 9.89
N THR A 411 -4.95 -8.27 10.88
CA THR A 411 -6.15 -8.37 11.73
C THR A 411 -7.19 -7.35 11.30
N LEU A 412 -8.43 -7.78 11.10
CA LEU A 412 -9.57 -6.90 10.82
C LEU A 412 -10.41 -6.72 12.10
N MET A 413 -10.49 -5.49 12.60
CA MET A 413 -11.41 -5.13 13.69
C MET A 413 -12.69 -4.52 13.09
N LEU A 414 -13.78 -5.27 13.17
CA LEU A 414 -15.07 -4.92 12.58
C LEU A 414 -16.14 -4.82 13.68
N PRO A 415 -16.42 -3.61 14.20
CA PRO A 415 -17.47 -3.42 15.19
C PRO A 415 -18.82 -3.97 14.73
N HIS A 416 -19.48 -4.75 15.58
CA HIS A 416 -20.69 -5.50 15.25
C HIS A 416 -21.63 -5.60 16.45
N GLY A 417 -22.92 -5.35 16.25
CA GLY A 417 -23.94 -5.50 17.29
C GLY A 417 -25.29 -4.92 16.88
N TYR A 418 -26.37 -5.67 17.10
CA TYR A 418 -27.74 -5.21 16.83
C TYR A 418 -28.29 -4.40 18.02
N GLU A 419 -27.90 -3.13 18.09
CA GLU A 419 -28.22 -2.24 19.21
C GLU A 419 -29.27 -1.16 18.87
N GLY A 420 -29.93 -1.29 17.70
CA GLY A 420 -30.99 -0.36 17.28
C GLY A 420 -30.47 0.94 16.62
N GLN A 421 -29.20 0.96 16.17
CA GLN A 421 -28.57 2.13 15.54
C GLN A 421 -28.83 2.24 14.02
N GLY A 422 -29.59 1.31 13.45
CA GLY A 422 -29.95 1.31 12.02
C GLY A 422 -29.13 0.35 11.16
N PRO A 423 -29.48 0.24 9.87
CA PRO A 423 -28.94 -0.81 8.99
C PRO A 423 -27.45 -0.68 8.64
N GLU A 424 -26.87 0.50 8.78
CA GLU A 424 -25.45 0.79 8.49
C GLU A 424 -24.57 0.87 9.76
N HIS A 425 -25.09 0.47 10.93
CA HIS A 425 -24.39 0.50 12.21
C HIS A 425 -24.72 -0.73 13.07
N SER A 426 -24.88 -1.89 12.42
CA SER A 426 -25.32 -3.12 13.10
C SER A 426 -24.54 -4.36 12.69
N SER A 427 -24.16 -4.49 11.41
CA SER A 427 -23.69 -5.74 10.84
C SER A 427 -22.37 -5.60 10.10
N ALA A 428 -21.33 -6.24 10.65
CA ALA A 428 -20.08 -6.51 9.94
C ALA A 428 -20.22 -7.56 8.81
N ARG A 429 -21.44 -8.04 8.53
CA ARG A 429 -21.74 -9.05 7.50
C ARG A 429 -20.93 -10.33 7.68
N LEU A 430 -20.89 -10.85 8.91
CA LEU A 430 -20.15 -12.05 9.29
C LEU A 430 -20.43 -13.24 8.36
N GLU A 431 -21.66 -13.36 7.86
CA GLU A 431 -22.06 -14.39 6.90
C GLU A 431 -21.23 -14.38 5.62
N ARG A 432 -20.76 -13.22 5.17
CA ARG A 432 -19.91 -13.09 3.98
C ARG A 432 -18.50 -13.61 4.24
N PHE A 433 -17.91 -13.28 5.39
CA PHE A 433 -16.60 -13.82 5.79
C PHE A 433 -16.64 -15.34 5.98
N MET A 434 -17.74 -15.87 6.56
CA MET A 434 -17.95 -17.31 6.65
C MET A 434 -18.08 -17.98 5.29
N GLN A 435 -18.75 -17.32 4.33
CA GLN A 435 -18.88 -17.84 2.95
C GLN A 435 -17.53 -17.86 2.20
N LEU A 436 -16.63 -16.92 2.48
CA LEU A 436 -15.32 -16.85 1.84
C LEU A 436 -14.30 -17.84 2.43
N SER A 437 -14.51 -18.31 3.65
CA SER A 437 -13.65 -19.33 4.29
C SER A 437 -13.78 -20.69 3.59
N ALA A 438 -12.70 -21.18 2.98
CA ALA A 438 -12.71 -22.44 2.21
C ALA A 438 -11.42 -23.26 2.38
#